data_AF-A0A0E3SRF7-F1
#
_entry.id   AF-A0A0E3SRF7-F1
#
_cell.length_a   1.000
_cell.length_b   1.000
_cell.length_c   1.000
_cell.angle_alpha   90.00
_cell.angle_beta   90.00
_cell.angle_gamma   90.00
#
_symmetry.space_group_name_H-M   'P 1'
#
loop_
_entity.id
_entity.type
_entity.pdbx_description
1 polymer ?
#
loop_
_entity_poly.entity_id
_entity_poly.type
_entity_poly.pdbx_seq_one_letter_code
_entity_poly.pdbx_strand_id
1 'polypeptide(L)'
;MSTDYFIFLMNAGLQSVQEYLALHVLLCLVPAFFLAGAIASLFSKESVLKFFGADAPKYVSYSVAAASGCLLAVCSCTVLPLFAGIYKRGAGIGPATTFLFSAPAINILAIVYTAKILGYDLGVARAVVAVSLSIVVGLTMAAMFERGKVERKKIATFGEEKHRNSAYLFILLLGILVVPEIFGSWLLMISILIPLIAITVYFSFKWFTREELSEWMGETWFLIKQITPLLLIGVFFAGIIVEVLPSEYVARFVGGDSVSSYLIAATSAALMYFSTLTEVPIISALTVLGMGRGPALSMLLAGPALSLPNMIVISRIMGAKRGASYIMLVVVIATLAGLGFGYLIG
;
A
#
# COMPACT_ATOMS: atom_id res chain seq x y z
N MET A 1 9.28 35.73 1.85
CA MET A 1 8.69 34.86 0.81
C MET A 1 7.92 35.78 -0.13
N SER A 2 8.29 35.89 -1.42
CA SER A 2 7.53 36.71 -2.37
C SER A 2 6.15 36.08 -2.62
N THR A 3 5.13 36.90 -2.88
CA THR A 3 3.77 36.45 -3.22
C THR A 3 3.79 35.44 -4.38
N ASP A 4 4.71 35.63 -5.33
CA ASP A 4 4.89 34.75 -6.48
C ASP A 4 5.36 33.34 -6.09
N TYR A 5 6.25 33.23 -5.09
CA TYR A 5 6.72 31.91 -4.62
C TYR A 5 5.62 31.16 -3.89
N PHE A 6 4.77 31.85 -3.12
CA PHE A 6 3.61 31.22 -2.49
C PHE A 6 2.62 30.69 -3.54
N ILE A 7 2.30 31.48 -4.56
CA ILE A 7 1.41 31.06 -5.66
C ILE A 7 2.01 29.87 -6.42
N PHE A 8 3.31 29.89 -6.68
CA PHE A 8 4.04 28.78 -7.29
C PHE A 8 3.87 27.48 -6.49
N LEU A 9 4.09 27.51 -5.18
CA LEU A 9 3.90 26.34 -4.32
C LEU A 9 2.45 25.84 -4.31
N MET A 10 1.47 26.75 -4.23
CA MET A 10 0.05 26.38 -4.30
C MET A 10 -0.30 25.70 -5.63
N ASN A 11 0.23 26.21 -6.75
CA ASN A 11 0.04 25.61 -8.07
C ASN A 11 0.69 24.22 -8.17
N ALA A 12 1.89 24.01 -7.61
CA ALA A 12 2.53 22.70 -7.58
C ALA A 12 1.72 21.66 -6.80
N GLY A 13 1.16 22.06 -5.66
CA GLY A 13 0.23 21.22 -4.88
C GLY A 13 -1.03 20.88 -5.67
N LEU A 14 -1.65 21.87 -6.33
CA LEU A 14 -2.84 21.65 -7.16
C LEU A 14 -2.56 20.75 -8.37
N GLN A 15 -1.43 20.95 -9.04
CA GLN A 15 -1.00 20.13 -10.18
C GLN A 15 -0.80 18.67 -9.76
N SER A 16 -0.14 18.44 -8.61
CA SER A 16 0.04 17.09 -8.06
C SER A 16 -1.29 16.39 -7.80
N VAL A 17 -2.29 17.12 -7.30
CA VAL A 17 -3.66 16.59 -7.12
C VAL A 17 -4.32 16.28 -8.47
N GLN A 18 -4.19 17.16 -9.46
CA GLN A 18 -4.76 16.94 -10.80
C GLN A 18 -4.17 15.70 -11.48
N GLU A 19 -2.84 15.55 -11.44
CA GLU A 19 -2.14 14.38 -11.97
C GLU A 19 -2.57 13.09 -11.24
N TYR A 20 -2.68 13.15 -9.92
CA TYR A 20 -3.19 12.03 -9.12
C TYR A 20 -4.62 11.64 -9.50
N LEU A 21 -5.53 12.61 -9.63
CA LEU A 21 -6.92 12.38 -10.02
C LEU A 21 -7.02 11.78 -11.43
N ALA A 22 -6.24 12.29 -12.39
CA ALA A 22 -6.29 11.86 -13.77
C ALA A 22 -5.74 10.44 -13.97
N LEU A 23 -4.63 10.11 -13.30
CA LEU A 23 -3.90 8.86 -13.54
C LEU A 23 -4.30 7.73 -12.60
N HIS A 24 -4.62 8.03 -11.33
CA HIS A 24 -4.69 7.00 -10.28
C HIS A 24 -6.11 6.76 -9.74
N VAL A 25 -7.02 7.73 -9.83
CA VAL A 25 -8.34 7.57 -9.21
C VAL A 25 -9.23 6.59 -9.97
N LEU A 26 -9.34 6.74 -11.28
CA LEU A 26 -10.32 5.97 -12.06
C LEU A 26 -9.96 4.49 -12.17
N LEU A 27 -8.71 4.18 -12.50
CA LEU A 27 -8.28 2.82 -12.84
C LEU A 27 -7.79 2.01 -11.63
N CYS A 28 -7.34 2.67 -10.57
CA CYS A 28 -6.77 2.00 -9.39
C CYS A 28 -7.65 2.20 -8.15
N LEU A 29 -7.91 3.46 -7.79
CA LEU A 29 -8.54 3.78 -6.50
C LEU A 29 -10.03 3.38 -6.45
N VAL A 30 -10.79 3.62 -7.52
CA VAL A 30 -12.22 3.26 -7.59
C VAL A 30 -12.41 1.74 -7.45
N PRO A 31 -11.77 0.87 -8.26
CA PRO A 31 -11.86 -0.58 -8.06
C PRO A 31 -11.40 -1.02 -6.65
N ALA A 32 -10.36 -0.39 -6.10
CA ALA A 32 -9.90 -0.70 -4.75
C ALA A 32 -10.94 -0.38 -3.67
N PHE A 33 -11.71 0.71 -3.81
CA PHE A 33 -12.82 1.02 -2.90
C PHE A 33 -13.95 0.00 -2.99
N PHE A 34 -14.33 -0.42 -4.21
CA PHE A 34 -15.34 -1.45 -4.39
C PHE A 34 -14.88 -2.79 -3.80
N LEU A 35 -13.62 -3.18 -4.05
CA LEU A 35 -13.02 -4.39 -3.49
C LEU A 35 -12.97 -4.33 -1.95
N ALA A 36 -12.56 -3.19 -1.39
CA ALA A 36 -12.54 -2.97 0.05
C ALA A 36 -13.94 -3.01 0.69
N GLY A 37 -14.93 -2.39 0.04
CA GLY A 37 -16.33 -2.46 0.46
C GLY A 37 -16.83 -3.90 0.45
N ALA A 38 -16.48 -4.68 -0.59
CA ALA A 38 -16.88 -6.08 -0.69
C ALA A 38 -16.28 -6.91 0.44
N ILE A 39 -15.01 -6.68 0.80
CA ILE A 39 -14.37 -7.33 1.96
C ILE A 39 -15.08 -6.94 3.27
N ALA A 40 -15.50 -5.67 3.41
CA ALA A 40 -16.12 -5.17 4.64
C ALA A 40 -17.55 -5.69 4.87
N SER A 41 -18.33 -5.90 3.80
CA SER A 41 -19.75 -6.31 3.89
C SER A 41 -20.02 -7.75 3.46
N LEU A 42 -19.53 -8.17 2.28
CA LEU A 42 -19.91 -9.44 1.63
C LEU A 42 -19.09 -10.64 2.10
N PHE A 43 -17.86 -10.41 2.58
CA PHE A 43 -17.05 -11.47 3.16
C PHE A 43 -17.46 -11.74 4.59
N SER A 44 -17.61 -13.01 4.98
CA SER A 44 -17.89 -13.35 6.36
C SER A 44 -16.76 -12.90 7.29
N LYS A 45 -17.10 -12.52 8.53
CA LYS A 45 -16.08 -12.21 9.54
C LYS A 45 -15.19 -13.43 9.78
N GLU A 46 -15.76 -14.63 9.74
CA GLU A 46 -15.06 -15.90 9.90
C GLU A 46 -13.96 -16.10 8.87
N SER A 47 -14.22 -15.80 7.60
CA SER A 47 -13.23 -15.92 6.52
C SER A 47 -12.04 -15.00 6.75
N VAL A 48 -12.31 -13.75 7.15
CA VAL A 48 -11.24 -12.80 7.46
C VAL A 48 -10.51 -13.21 8.73
N LEU A 49 -11.21 -13.59 9.80
CA LEU A 49 -10.60 -14.00 11.07
C LEU A 49 -9.78 -15.31 10.94
N LYS A 50 -10.16 -16.21 10.03
CA LYS A 50 -9.41 -17.44 9.75
C LYS A 50 -8.00 -17.17 9.23
N PHE A 51 -7.83 -16.13 8.40
CA PHE A 51 -6.55 -15.81 7.75
C PHE A 51 -5.86 -14.55 8.29
N PHE A 52 -6.60 -13.60 8.84
CA PHE A 52 -6.08 -12.32 9.32
C PHE A 52 -6.43 -12.07 10.80
N GLY A 53 -7.10 -13.00 11.48
CA GLY A 53 -7.47 -12.83 12.89
C GLY A 53 -6.27 -12.87 13.83
N ALA A 54 -6.36 -12.14 14.93
CA ALA A 54 -5.36 -12.12 16.00
C ALA A 54 -5.13 -13.51 16.63
N ASP A 55 -6.20 -14.31 16.71
CA ASP A 55 -6.18 -15.65 17.30
C ASP A 55 -5.84 -16.77 16.28
N ALA A 56 -5.70 -16.43 14.99
CA ALA A 56 -5.29 -17.40 13.98
C ALA A 56 -3.84 -17.85 14.23
N PRO A 57 -3.46 -19.09 13.85
CA PRO A 57 -2.09 -19.54 14.00
C PRO A 57 -1.14 -18.58 13.28
N LYS A 58 -0.14 -18.04 13.98
CA LYS A 58 0.74 -16.98 13.46
C LYS A 58 1.40 -17.35 12.13
N TYR A 59 1.77 -18.62 11.94
CA TYR A 59 2.35 -19.06 10.67
C TYR A 59 1.36 -18.97 9.51
N VAL A 60 0.05 -19.13 9.72
CA VAL A 60 -0.97 -18.96 8.68
C VAL A 60 -1.23 -17.48 8.44
N SER A 61 -1.48 -16.71 9.52
CA SER A 61 -1.96 -15.35 9.32
C SER A 61 -0.91 -14.40 8.76
N TYR A 62 0.34 -14.54 9.20
CA TYR A 62 1.42 -13.70 8.72
C TYR A 62 1.91 -14.13 7.33
N SER A 63 1.91 -15.44 7.02
CA SER A 63 2.27 -15.90 5.67
C SER A 63 1.22 -15.50 4.64
N VAL A 64 -0.08 -15.65 4.94
CA VAL A 64 -1.15 -15.22 4.04
C VAL A 64 -1.15 -13.71 3.87
N ALA A 65 -0.96 -12.95 4.94
CA ALA A 65 -0.83 -11.49 4.85
C ALA A 65 0.36 -11.07 3.98
N ALA A 66 1.55 -11.64 4.20
CA ALA A 66 2.74 -11.36 3.41
C ALA A 66 2.56 -11.78 1.93
N ALA A 67 2.05 -12.98 1.67
CA ALA A 67 1.85 -13.50 0.32
C ALA A 67 0.75 -12.74 -0.45
N SER A 68 -0.33 -12.35 0.23
CA SER A 68 -1.40 -11.56 -0.39
C SER A 68 -0.90 -10.22 -0.91
N GLY A 69 0.09 -9.62 -0.24
CA GLY A 69 0.74 -8.40 -0.75
C GLY A 69 1.48 -8.63 -2.08
N CYS A 70 2.21 -9.74 -2.20
CA CYS A 70 2.89 -10.11 -3.44
C CYS A 70 1.91 -10.39 -4.59
N LEU A 71 0.77 -11.03 -4.31
CA LEU A 71 -0.21 -11.42 -5.33
C LEU A 71 -1.06 -10.26 -5.83
N LEU A 72 -1.39 -9.31 -4.95
CA LEU A 72 -2.32 -8.23 -5.28
C LEU A 72 -1.66 -7.11 -6.10
N ALA A 73 -0.32 -7.08 -6.20
CA ALA A 73 0.47 -6.09 -6.94
C ALA A 73 0.09 -4.62 -6.69
N VAL A 74 -0.63 -4.36 -5.61
CA VAL A 74 -1.29 -3.08 -5.35
C VAL A 74 -0.31 -1.99 -4.97
N CYS A 75 -0.51 -0.81 -5.54
CA CYS A 75 0.20 0.39 -5.13
C CYS A 75 -0.19 0.87 -3.73
N SER A 76 0.56 1.84 -3.24
CA SER A 76 0.41 2.43 -1.91
C SER A 76 -0.97 3.09 -1.68
N CYS A 77 -1.68 3.47 -2.75
CA CYS A 77 -3.00 4.10 -2.68
C CYS A 77 -4.16 3.09 -2.64
N THR A 78 -3.96 1.89 -3.19
CA THR A 78 -4.98 0.84 -3.27
C THR A 78 -4.91 -0.14 -2.09
N VAL A 79 -3.75 -0.26 -1.44
CA VAL A 79 -3.61 -1.03 -0.21
C VAL A 79 -4.41 -0.44 0.95
N LEU A 80 -4.61 0.90 0.99
CA LEU A 80 -5.28 1.56 2.11
C LEU A 80 -6.78 1.23 2.23
N PRO A 81 -7.59 1.33 1.16
CA PRO A 81 -8.96 0.81 1.20
C PRO A 81 -9.00 -0.66 1.60
N LEU A 82 -8.14 -1.51 1.02
CA LEU A 82 -8.15 -2.95 1.31
C LEU A 82 -7.80 -3.23 2.78
N PHE A 83 -6.77 -2.58 3.30
CA PHE A 83 -6.41 -2.60 4.71
C PHE A 83 -7.60 -2.15 5.58
N ALA A 84 -8.26 -1.05 5.22
CA ALA A 84 -9.42 -0.55 5.95
C ALA A 84 -10.56 -1.58 5.98
N GLY A 85 -10.86 -2.22 4.84
CA GLY A 85 -11.90 -3.26 4.73
C GLY A 85 -11.58 -4.49 5.60
N ILE A 86 -10.35 -5.02 5.48
CA ILE A 86 -9.87 -6.17 6.27
C ILE A 86 -9.88 -5.84 7.77
N TYR A 87 -9.39 -4.66 8.14
CA TYR A 87 -9.30 -4.21 9.53
C TYR A 87 -10.68 -3.95 10.15
N LYS A 88 -11.61 -3.32 9.41
CA LYS A 88 -13.01 -3.11 9.84
C LYS A 88 -13.74 -4.45 10.05
N ARG A 89 -13.35 -5.50 9.31
CA ARG A 89 -13.90 -6.85 9.45
C ARG A 89 -13.33 -7.64 10.64
N GLY A 90 -12.37 -7.08 11.37
CA GLY A 90 -11.87 -7.63 12.64
C GLY A 90 -10.50 -8.29 12.56
N ALA A 91 -9.73 -8.06 11.50
CA ALA A 91 -8.34 -8.53 11.44
C ALA A 91 -7.50 -8.03 12.62
N GLY A 92 -6.58 -8.88 13.09
CA GLY A 92 -5.58 -8.53 14.08
C GLY A 92 -4.64 -7.43 13.56
N ILE A 93 -4.14 -6.59 14.46
CA ILE A 93 -3.27 -5.47 14.08
C ILE A 93 -1.96 -5.98 13.45
N GLY A 94 -1.47 -7.14 13.88
CA GLY A 94 -0.27 -7.77 13.32
C GLY A 94 -0.44 -8.18 11.86
N PRO A 95 -1.32 -9.14 11.53
CA PRO A 95 -1.55 -9.56 10.15
C PRO A 95 -1.98 -8.41 9.24
N ALA A 96 -2.79 -7.47 9.74
CA ALA A 96 -3.23 -6.31 8.96
C ALA A 96 -2.06 -5.37 8.61
N THR A 97 -1.11 -5.14 9.53
CA THR A 97 0.08 -4.31 9.25
C THR A 97 1.14 -5.04 8.44
N THR A 98 1.25 -6.38 8.55
CA THR A 98 2.05 -7.20 7.62
C THR A 98 1.55 -7.04 6.19
N PHE A 99 0.23 -7.14 5.97
CA PHE A 99 -0.36 -6.91 4.65
C PHE A 99 -0.11 -5.47 4.15
N LEU A 100 -0.37 -4.48 5.01
CA LEU A 100 -0.21 -3.06 4.69
C LEU A 100 1.22 -2.72 4.22
N PHE A 101 2.24 -3.31 4.84
CA PHE A 101 3.64 -3.13 4.43
C PHE A 101 3.98 -3.94 3.19
N SER A 102 3.60 -5.22 3.16
CA SER A 102 3.97 -6.17 2.10
C SER A 102 3.44 -5.75 0.73
N ALA A 103 2.18 -5.32 0.64
CA ALA A 103 1.51 -5.13 -0.64
C ALA A 103 2.22 -4.15 -1.59
N PRO A 104 2.62 -2.94 -1.15
CA PRO A 104 3.38 -2.04 -2.01
C PRO A 104 4.88 -2.39 -2.08
N ALA A 105 5.46 -3.04 -1.05
CA ALA A 105 6.90 -3.31 -0.98
C ALA A 105 7.36 -4.52 -1.83
N ILE A 106 6.50 -5.53 -1.99
CA ILE A 106 6.77 -6.78 -2.75
C ILE A 106 6.09 -6.75 -4.12
N ASN A 107 5.83 -5.56 -4.65
CA ASN A 107 5.27 -5.44 -5.99
C ASN A 107 6.25 -6.03 -7.03
N ILE A 108 5.78 -7.02 -7.79
CA ILE A 108 6.59 -7.75 -8.77
C ILE A 108 7.19 -6.83 -9.84
N LEU A 109 6.43 -5.83 -10.31
CA LEU A 109 6.93 -4.84 -11.27
C LEU A 109 8.04 -4.02 -10.62
N ALA A 110 7.85 -3.56 -9.38
CA ALA A 110 8.85 -2.79 -8.66
C ALA A 110 10.17 -3.58 -8.50
N ILE A 111 10.07 -4.85 -8.12
CA ILE A 111 11.23 -5.76 -7.98
C ILE A 111 11.94 -5.96 -9.32
N VAL A 112 11.19 -6.24 -10.39
CA VAL A 112 11.77 -6.44 -11.74
C VAL A 112 12.43 -5.16 -12.25
N TYR A 113 11.81 -4.00 -12.08
CA TYR A 113 12.39 -2.72 -12.45
C TYR A 113 13.64 -2.41 -11.63
N THR A 114 13.61 -2.66 -10.32
CA THR A 114 14.79 -2.52 -9.44
C THR A 114 15.93 -3.39 -9.95
N ALA A 115 15.67 -4.66 -10.24
CA ALA A 115 16.69 -5.59 -10.74
C ALA A 115 17.28 -5.15 -12.08
N LYS A 116 16.45 -4.63 -12.99
CA LYS A 116 16.87 -4.21 -14.34
C LYS A 116 17.67 -2.91 -14.34
N ILE A 117 17.31 -1.95 -13.48
CA ILE A 117 17.88 -0.59 -13.50
C ILE A 117 19.00 -0.44 -12.48
N LEU A 118 18.83 -0.95 -11.25
CA LEU A 118 19.75 -0.74 -10.12
C LEU A 118 20.66 -1.94 -9.85
N GLY A 119 20.40 -3.06 -10.50
CA GLY A 119 21.16 -4.30 -10.37
C GLY A 119 20.38 -5.42 -9.69
N TYR A 120 20.69 -6.65 -10.09
CA TYR A 120 20.00 -7.86 -9.64
C TYR A 120 20.11 -8.07 -8.13
N ASP A 121 21.24 -7.70 -7.54
CA ASP A 121 21.49 -7.76 -6.11
C ASP A 121 20.50 -6.93 -5.31
N LEU A 122 20.22 -5.69 -5.73
CA LEU A 122 19.26 -4.81 -5.07
C LEU A 122 17.81 -5.30 -5.27
N GLY A 123 17.50 -5.85 -6.45
CA GLY A 123 16.20 -6.45 -6.72
C GLY A 123 15.89 -7.65 -5.83
N VAL A 124 16.84 -8.59 -5.71
CA VAL A 124 16.70 -9.75 -4.83
C VAL A 124 16.64 -9.32 -3.36
N ALA A 125 17.50 -8.37 -2.95
CA ALA A 125 17.48 -7.83 -1.60
C ALA A 125 16.13 -7.21 -1.27
N ARG A 126 15.59 -6.36 -2.15
CA ARG A 126 14.25 -5.78 -2.00
C ARG A 126 13.21 -6.86 -1.77
N ALA A 127 13.17 -7.90 -2.61
CA ALA A 127 12.19 -8.98 -2.49
C ALA A 127 12.30 -9.73 -1.15
N VAL A 128 13.48 -10.23 -0.81
CA VAL A 128 13.71 -11.06 0.38
C VAL A 128 13.51 -10.24 1.66
N VAL A 129 14.08 -9.04 1.70
CA VAL A 129 14.01 -8.15 2.86
C VAL A 129 12.58 -7.63 3.05
N ALA A 130 11.85 -7.27 1.99
CA ALA A 130 10.47 -6.81 2.13
C ALA A 130 9.55 -7.90 2.69
N VAL A 131 9.65 -9.15 2.21
CA VAL A 131 8.92 -10.30 2.78
C VAL A 131 9.23 -10.43 4.27
N SER A 132 10.52 -10.50 4.60
CA SER A 132 10.99 -10.75 5.98
C SER A 132 10.56 -9.62 6.92
N LEU A 133 10.77 -8.37 6.53
CA LEU A 133 10.42 -7.20 7.33
C LEU A 133 8.91 -7.03 7.48
N SER A 134 8.10 -7.38 6.48
CA SER A 134 6.63 -7.31 6.62
C SER A 134 6.13 -8.15 7.80
N ILE A 135 6.74 -9.32 8.03
CA ILE A 135 6.42 -10.20 9.15
C ILE A 135 6.93 -9.59 10.46
N VAL A 136 8.15 -9.05 10.48
CA VAL A 136 8.73 -8.37 11.65
C VAL A 136 7.87 -7.17 12.08
N VAL A 137 7.42 -6.35 11.12
CA VAL A 137 6.51 -5.22 11.35
C VAL A 137 5.24 -5.69 12.04
N GLY A 138 4.58 -6.68 11.45
CA GLY A 138 3.33 -7.18 12.01
C GLY A 138 3.51 -7.78 13.40
N LEU A 139 4.56 -8.58 13.62
CA LEU A 139 4.81 -9.21 14.92
C LEU A 139 5.10 -8.17 16.00
N THR A 140 5.82 -7.10 15.64
CA THR A 140 6.12 -5.99 16.55
C THR A 140 4.85 -5.19 16.85
N MET A 141 4.04 -4.86 15.84
CA MET A 141 2.76 -4.19 16.01
C MET A 141 1.79 -5.01 16.86
N ALA A 142 1.76 -6.34 16.67
CA ALA A 142 1.02 -7.26 17.51
C ALA A 142 1.50 -7.22 18.97
N ALA A 143 2.82 -7.33 19.20
CA ALA A 143 3.38 -7.26 20.54
C ALA A 143 3.07 -5.93 21.26
N MET A 144 3.03 -4.81 20.53
CA MET A 144 2.75 -3.50 21.09
C MET A 144 1.26 -3.26 21.40
N PHE A 145 0.35 -3.75 20.55
CA PHE A 145 -1.05 -3.29 20.55
C PHE A 145 -2.10 -4.39 20.58
N GLU A 146 -1.73 -5.65 20.34
CA GLU A 146 -2.64 -6.78 20.38
C GLU A 146 -2.83 -7.23 21.84
N ARG A 147 -3.67 -6.49 22.58
CA ARG A 147 -4.05 -6.82 23.96
C ARG A 147 -5.43 -7.47 24.00
N GLY A 148 -5.46 -8.74 24.43
CA GLY A 148 -6.64 -9.44 24.95
C GLY A 148 -7.48 -10.16 23.89
N LYS A 149 -7.63 -11.48 24.09
CA LYS A 149 -8.44 -12.42 23.28
C LYS A 149 -9.84 -11.84 23.04
N VAL A 150 -10.21 -11.64 21.77
CA VAL A 150 -11.61 -11.38 21.43
C VAL A 150 -12.35 -12.68 21.71
N GLU A 151 -13.36 -12.64 22.60
CA GLU A 151 -14.15 -13.81 22.94
C GLU A 151 -14.65 -14.51 21.68
N ARG A 152 -14.44 -15.83 21.62
CA ARG A 152 -15.02 -16.74 20.63
C ARG A 152 -16.55 -16.72 20.79
N LYS A 153 -17.25 -15.73 20.25
CA LYS A 153 -18.62 -16.00 19.80
C LYS A 153 -18.47 -16.96 18.63
N LYS A 154 -18.91 -18.22 18.82
CA LYS A 154 -19.10 -19.18 17.73
C LYS A 154 -19.98 -18.49 16.70
N ILE A 155 -19.36 -18.00 15.64
CA ILE A 155 -20.10 -17.33 14.58
C ILE A 155 -20.72 -18.42 13.73
N ALA A 156 -22.01 -18.26 13.45
CA ALA A 156 -22.77 -19.20 12.65
C ALA A 156 -22.07 -19.43 11.30
N THR A 157 -21.83 -20.69 10.97
CA THR A 157 -21.40 -21.11 9.63
C THR A 157 -22.47 -20.66 8.63
N PHE A 158 -22.19 -19.59 7.88
CA PHE A 158 -22.99 -19.23 6.72
C PHE A 158 -22.81 -20.32 5.64
N GLY A 159 -23.88 -20.62 4.90
CA GLY A 159 -23.93 -21.73 3.95
C GLY A 159 -22.84 -21.67 2.86
N GLU A 160 -22.32 -22.85 2.49
CA GLU A 160 -21.17 -23.02 1.59
C GLU A 160 -21.34 -22.34 0.22
N GLU A 161 -22.57 -22.26 -0.32
CA GLU A 161 -22.83 -21.60 -1.61
C GLU A 161 -22.59 -20.08 -1.56
N LYS A 162 -22.88 -19.44 -0.43
CA LYS A 162 -22.81 -17.98 -0.28
C LYS A 162 -21.35 -17.48 -0.27
N HIS A 163 -20.43 -18.30 0.25
CA HIS A 163 -18.99 -18.01 0.23
C HIS A 163 -18.39 -18.06 -1.18
N ARG A 164 -18.90 -18.95 -2.04
CA ARG A 164 -18.37 -19.16 -3.39
C ARG A 164 -18.62 -17.95 -4.30
N ASN A 165 -19.82 -17.35 -4.24
CA ASN A 165 -20.16 -16.17 -5.04
C ASN A 165 -19.35 -14.93 -4.62
N SER A 166 -19.13 -14.71 -3.31
CA SER A 166 -18.27 -13.63 -2.81
C SER A 166 -16.82 -13.79 -3.26
N ALA A 167 -16.30 -15.02 -3.31
CA ALA A 167 -14.96 -15.30 -3.82
C ALA A 167 -14.83 -15.00 -5.33
N TYR A 168 -15.82 -15.40 -6.14
CA TYR A 168 -15.83 -15.06 -7.57
C TYR A 168 -15.91 -13.56 -7.81
N LEU A 169 -16.78 -12.86 -7.07
CA LEU A 169 -16.87 -11.39 -7.18
C LEU A 169 -15.54 -10.74 -6.82
N PHE A 170 -14.85 -11.22 -5.78
CA PHE A 170 -13.54 -10.72 -5.40
C PHE A 170 -12.50 -10.93 -6.49
N ILE A 171 -12.46 -12.10 -7.13
CA ILE A 171 -11.54 -12.37 -8.25
C ILE A 171 -11.83 -11.43 -9.43
N LEU A 172 -13.11 -11.19 -9.75
CA LEU A 172 -13.49 -10.26 -10.81
C LEU A 172 -13.06 -8.82 -10.51
N LEU A 173 -13.33 -8.34 -9.29
CA LEU A 173 -12.90 -7.01 -8.83
C LEU A 173 -11.37 -6.88 -8.79
N LEU A 174 -10.67 -7.94 -8.40
CA LEU A 174 -9.21 -8.00 -8.45
C LEU A 174 -8.69 -7.95 -9.90
N GLY A 175 -9.35 -8.65 -10.82
CA GLY A 175 -9.04 -8.57 -12.25
C GLY A 175 -9.17 -7.14 -12.78
N ILE A 176 -10.24 -6.42 -12.40
CA ILE A 176 -10.43 -5.01 -12.78
C ILE A 176 -9.28 -4.14 -12.26
N LEU A 177 -8.82 -4.42 -11.04
CA LEU A 177 -7.72 -3.68 -10.40
C LEU A 177 -6.36 -3.95 -11.07
N VAL A 178 -6.08 -5.19 -11.46
CA VAL A 178 -4.75 -5.62 -11.94
C VAL A 178 -4.57 -5.43 -13.46
N VAL A 179 -5.64 -5.52 -14.27
CA VAL A 179 -5.55 -5.38 -15.74
C VAL A 179 -4.84 -4.10 -16.20
N PRO A 180 -5.13 -2.90 -15.64
CA PRO A 180 -4.41 -1.67 -16.00
C PRO A 180 -2.89 -1.73 -15.76
N GLU A 181 -2.45 -2.51 -14.77
CA GLU A 181 -1.02 -2.63 -14.42
C GLU A 181 -0.26 -3.57 -15.39
N ILE A 182 -0.96 -4.51 -16.02
CA ILE A 182 -0.37 -5.50 -16.94
C ILE A 182 -0.29 -4.97 -18.37
N PHE A 183 -1.33 -4.27 -18.84
CA PHE A 183 -1.44 -3.89 -20.25
C PHE A 183 -1.09 -2.42 -20.48
N GLY A 184 0.02 -2.18 -21.18
CA GLY A 184 0.41 -0.82 -21.58
C GLY A 184 -0.37 -0.25 -22.78
N SER A 185 -1.06 -1.09 -23.56
CA SER A 185 -1.81 -0.62 -24.73
C SER A 185 -3.26 -0.30 -24.37
N TRP A 186 -3.65 0.96 -24.65
CA TRP A 186 -4.97 1.49 -24.30
C TRP A 186 -6.12 0.69 -24.92
N LEU A 187 -5.95 0.24 -26.18
CA LEU A 187 -6.96 -0.54 -26.90
C LEU A 187 -7.21 -1.90 -26.23
N LEU A 188 -6.15 -2.68 -25.95
CA LEU A 188 -6.30 -3.99 -25.31
C LEU A 188 -6.85 -3.85 -23.89
N MET A 189 -6.37 -2.85 -23.15
CA MET A 189 -6.84 -2.55 -21.79
C MET A 189 -8.35 -2.33 -21.78
N ILE A 190 -8.88 -1.46 -22.66
CA ILE A 190 -10.33 -1.18 -22.72
C ILE A 190 -11.11 -2.40 -23.22
N SER A 191 -10.62 -3.12 -24.23
CA SER A 191 -11.27 -4.32 -24.76
C SER A 191 -11.44 -5.43 -23.72
N ILE A 192 -10.56 -5.49 -22.70
CA ILE A 192 -10.65 -6.45 -21.59
C ILE A 192 -11.46 -5.87 -20.42
N LEU A 193 -11.25 -4.60 -20.06
CA LEU A 193 -11.90 -3.98 -18.89
C LEU A 193 -13.42 -3.85 -19.06
N ILE A 194 -13.89 -3.41 -20.23
CA ILE A 194 -15.34 -3.22 -20.46
C ILE A 194 -16.13 -4.52 -20.22
N PRO A 195 -15.79 -5.67 -20.88
CA PRO A 195 -16.52 -6.90 -20.63
C PRO A 195 -16.33 -7.39 -19.20
N LEU A 196 -15.14 -7.22 -18.60
CA LEU A 196 -14.90 -7.63 -17.21
C LEU A 196 -15.77 -6.85 -16.22
N ILE A 197 -15.90 -5.53 -16.40
CA ILE A 197 -16.81 -4.68 -15.62
C ILE A 197 -18.26 -5.11 -15.85
N ALA A 198 -18.69 -5.30 -17.10
CA ALA A 198 -20.05 -5.71 -17.41
C ALA A 198 -20.41 -7.07 -16.78
N ILE A 199 -19.50 -8.04 -16.83
CA ILE A 199 -19.63 -9.34 -16.17
C ILE A 199 -19.75 -9.17 -14.65
N THR A 200 -18.89 -8.33 -14.06
CA THR A 200 -18.92 -8.04 -12.62
C THR A 200 -20.25 -7.43 -12.19
N VAL A 201 -20.75 -6.45 -12.93
CA VAL A 201 -22.05 -5.82 -12.67
C VAL A 201 -23.19 -6.83 -12.82
N TYR A 202 -23.21 -7.61 -13.90
CA TYR A 202 -24.24 -8.63 -14.13
C TYR A 202 -24.30 -9.66 -13.00
N PHE A 203 -23.15 -10.22 -12.60
CA PHE A 203 -23.10 -11.20 -11.52
C PHE A 203 -23.40 -10.59 -10.15
N SER A 204 -23.05 -9.32 -9.93
CA SER A 204 -23.42 -8.61 -8.69
C SER A 204 -24.94 -8.57 -8.50
N PHE A 205 -25.70 -8.22 -9.54
CA PHE A 205 -27.16 -8.22 -9.47
C PHE A 205 -27.79 -9.63 -9.48
N LYS A 206 -27.09 -10.62 -10.05
CA LYS A 206 -27.57 -12.00 -10.13
C LYS A 206 -27.38 -12.79 -8.83
N TRP A 207 -26.28 -12.56 -8.11
CA TRP A 207 -25.87 -13.38 -6.97
C TRP A 207 -26.20 -12.78 -5.60
N PHE A 208 -26.36 -11.46 -5.51
CA PHE A 208 -26.53 -10.75 -4.23
C PHE A 208 -27.91 -10.10 -4.13
N THR A 209 -28.47 -10.06 -2.91
CA THR A 209 -29.76 -9.41 -2.66
C THR A 209 -29.64 -7.88 -2.68
N ARG A 210 -30.76 -7.17 -2.76
CA ARG A 210 -30.76 -5.70 -2.73
C ARG A 210 -30.18 -5.15 -1.43
N GLU A 211 -30.41 -5.83 -0.32
CA GLU A 211 -29.87 -5.49 1.00
C GLU A 211 -28.35 -5.63 1.02
N GLU A 212 -27.82 -6.74 0.50
CA GLU A 212 -26.37 -7.00 0.43
C GLU A 212 -25.65 -6.00 -0.48
N LEU A 213 -26.24 -5.68 -1.64
CA LEU A 213 -25.71 -4.66 -2.54
C LEU A 213 -25.76 -3.27 -1.88
N SER A 214 -26.83 -2.94 -1.15
CA SER A 214 -26.93 -1.69 -0.41
C SER A 214 -25.87 -1.58 0.69
N GLU A 215 -25.64 -2.66 1.44
CA GLU A 215 -24.59 -2.72 2.47
C GLU A 215 -23.20 -2.59 1.84
N TRP A 216 -22.95 -3.27 0.72
CA TRP A 216 -21.70 -3.14 -0.03
C TRP A 216 -21.46 -1.72 -0.57
N MET A 217 -22.46 -1.10 -1.18
CA MET A 217 -22.34 0.29 -1.65
C MET A 217 -22.19 1.27 -0.49
N GLY A 218 -22.89 1.03 0.62
CA GLY A 218 -22.76 1.82 1.85
C GLY A 218 -21.34 1.79 2.41
N GLU A 219 -20.74 0.59 2.50
CA GLU A 219 -19.35 0.41 2.93
C GLU A 219 -18.35 1.04 1.96
N THR A 220 -18.54 0.83 0.66
CA THR A 220 -17.71 1.45 -0.39
C THR A 220 -17.75 2.98 -0.28
N TRP A 221 -18.94 3.56 -0.13
CA TRP A 221 -19.14 5.00 0.00
C TRP A 221 -18.59 5.57 1.31
N PHE A 222 -18.71 4.83 2.40
CA PHE A 222 -18.10 5.17 3.68
C PHE A 222 -16.58 5.27 3.55
N LEU A 223 -15.93 4.27 2.94
CA LEU A 223 -14.49 4.27 2.71
C LEU A 223 -14.05 5.42 1.79
N ILE A 224 -14.79 5.69 0.71
CA ILE A 224 -14.53 6.83 -0.18
C ILE A 224 -14.54 8.15 0.60
N LYS A 225 -15.59 8.41 1.38
CA LYS A 225 -15.72 9.63 2.18
C LYS A 225 -14.64 9.76 3.26
N GLN A 226 -14.19 8.63 3.80
CA GLN A 226 -13.17 8.63 4.82
C GLN A 226 -11.77 8.83 4.26
N ILE A 227 -11.42 8.16 3.16
CA ILE A 227 -10.04 8.07 2.65
C ILE A 227 -9.75 9.15 1.62
N THR A 228 -10.66 9.41 0.66
CA THR A 228 -10.38 10.30 -0.48
C THR A 228 -10.01 11.72 -0.05
N PRO A 229 -10.72 12.41 0.86
CA PRO A 229 -10.35 13.77 1.25
C PRO A 229 -8.97 13.83 1.90
N LEU A 230 -8.63 12.83 2.74
CA LEU A 230 -7.32 12.75 3.39
C LEU A 230 -6.21 12.50 2.37
N LEU A 231 -6.45 11.64 1.39
CA LEU A 231 -5.49 11.39 0.31
C LEU A 231 -5.25 12.65 -0.52
N LEU A 232 -6.29 13.37 -0.94
CA LEU A 232 -6.14 14.58 -1.76
C LEU A 232 -5.40 15.68 -1.00
N ILE A 233 -5.70 15.88 0.30
CA ILE A 233 -4.95 16.80 1.16
C ILE A 233 -3.48 16.37 1.27
N GLY A 234 -3.24 15.08 1.48
CA GLY A 234 -1.89 14.56 1.57
C GLY A 234 -1.09 14.74 0.28
N VAL A 235 -1.71 14.49 -0.88
CA VAL A 235 -1.07 14.64 -2.20
C VAL A 235 -0.78 16.11 -2.49
N PHE A 236 -1.70 17.00 -2.13
CA PHE A 236 -1.49 18.45 -2.25
C PHE A 236 -0.24 18.92 -1.50
N PHE A 237 -0.11 18.54 -0.22
CA PHE A 237 1.06 18.90 0.58
C PHE A 237 2.33 18.17 0.13
N ALA A 238 2.23 16.93 -0.31
CA ALA A 238 3.37 16.20 -0.87
C ALA A 238 3.94 16.91 -2.12
N GLY A 239 3.07 17.42 -3.00
CA GLY A 239 3.48 18.23 -4.16
C GLY A 239 4.24 19.49 -3.79
N ILE A 240 3.76 20.22 -2.76
CA ILE A 240 4.47 21.39 -2.22
C ILE A 240 5.84 20.99 -1.67
N ILE A 241 5.93 19.88 -0.94
CA ILE A 241 7.19 19.43 -0.32
C ILE A 241 8.23 19.08 -1.38
N VAL A 242 7.83 18.48 -2.50
CA VAL A 242 8.75 18.15 -3.60
C VAL A 242 9.42 19.40 -4.17
N GLU A 243 8.67 20.50 -4.33
CA GLU A 243 9.23 21.78 -4.80
C GLU A 243 10.12 22.47 -3.75
N VAL A 244 9.79 22.32 -2.46
CA VAL A 244 10.57 22.90 -1.36
C VAL A 244 11.85 22.11 -1.10
N LEU A 245 11.85 20.80 -1.38
CA LEU A 245 12.96 19.89 -1.12
C LEU A 245 13.47 19.23 -2.42
N PRO A 246 14.18 19.97 -3.29
CA PRO A 246 14.69 19.45 -4.56
C PRO A 246 15.59 18.22 -4.38
N SER A 247 15.59 17.36 -5.39
CA SER A 247 16.35 16.11 -5.40
C SER A 247 17.86 16.31 -5.21
N GLU A 248 18.40 17.48 -5.54
CA GLU A 248 19.81 17.85 -5.35
C GLU A 248 20.17 18.02 -3.87
N TYR A 249 19.25 18.52 -3.05
CA TYR A 249 19.45 18.60 -1.60
C TYR A 249 19.43 17.20 -1.00
N VAL A 250 18.46 16.37 -1.41
CA VAL A 250 18.39 14.97 -0.98
C VAL A 250 19.68 14.25 -1.37
N ALA A 251 20.16 14.40 -2.60
CA ALA A 251 21.41 13.80 -3.10
C ALA A 251 22.63 14.11 -2.23
N ARG A 252 22.75 15.34 -1.70
CA ARG A 252 23.85 15.72 -0.79
C ARG A 252 23.80 14.99 0.54
N PHE A 253 22.61 14.67 1.05
CA PHE A 253 22.43 14.05 2.36
C PHE A 253 22.31 12.52 2.32
N VAL A 254 21.89 11.95 1.18
CA VAL A 254 21.84 10.49 0.98
C VAL A 254 23.12 9.92 0.38
N GLY A 255 24.10 10.77 0.05
CA GLY A 255 25.41 10.36 -0.45
C GLY A 255 26.19 9.47 0.52
N GLY A 256 26.94 8.52 -0.04
CA GLY A 256 27.79 7.58 0.71
C GLY A 256 27.03 6.50 1.47
N ASP A 257 27.73 5.86 2.42
CA ASP A 257 27.27 4.68 3.18
C ASP A 257 27.38 4.91 4.70
N SER A 258 26.71 5.95 5.18
CA SER A 258 26.64 6.26 6.62
C SER A 258 25.27 5.94 7.22
N VAL A 259 25.20 5.71 8.53
CA VAL A 259 23.92 5.51 9.24
C VAL A 259 22.97 6.70 9.05
N SER A 260 23.51 7.92 9.02
CA SER A 260 22.75 9.13 8.68
C SER A 260 22.20 9.09 7.26
N SER A 261 22.98 8.63 6.29
CA SER A 261 22.53 8.51 4.89
C SER A 261 21.35 7.55 4.78
N TYR A 262 21.39 6.40 5.49
CA TYR A 262 20.29 5.43 5.52
C TYR A 262 19.01 5.98 6.14
N LEU A 263 19.13 6.69 7.28
CA LEU A 263 17.98 7.28 7.97
C LEU A 263 17.37 8.42 7.14
N ILE A 264 18.20 9.28 6.55
CA ILE A 264 17.73 10.38 5.70
C ILE A 264 17.07 9.82 4.45
N ALA A 265 17.63 8.76 3.85
CA ALA A 265 17.00 8.06 2.74
C ALA A 265 15.61 7.52 3.11
N ALA A 266 15.49 6.75 4.19
CA ALA A 266 14.20 6.18 4.63
C ALA A 266 13.16 7.26 4.95
N THR A 267 13.56 8.32 5.67
CA THR A 267 12.66 9.42 6.05
C THR A 267 12.25 10.27 4.86
N SER A 268 13.18 10.57 3.95
CA SER A 268 12.89 11.32 2.72
C SER A 268 11.91 10.52 1.85
N ALA A 269 12.17 9.24 1.63
CA ALA A 269 11.25 8.37 0.89
C ALA A 269 9.87 8.26 1.54
N ALA A 270 9.80 8.20 2.88
CA ALA A 270 8.53 8.15 3.61
C ALA A 270 7.69 9.43 3.50
N LEU A 271 8.33 10.59 3.32
CA LEU A 271 7.65 11.88 3.18
C LEU A 271 7.31 12.19 1.72
N MET A 272 8.17 11.80 0.79
CA MET A 272 7.99 12.01 -0.63
C MET A 272 6.91 11.09 -1.19
N TYR A 273 6.10 11.61 -2.10
CA TYR A 273 5.14 10.80 -2.84
C TYR A 273 5.75 10.37 -4.17
N PHE A 274 6.24 9.13 -4.23
CA PHE A 274 6.66 8.50 -5.48
C PHE A 274 5.66 7.43 -5.88
N SER A 275 5.33 7.38 -7.17
CA SER A 275 4.73 6.18 -7.72
C SER A 275 5.78 5.07 -7.74
N THR A 276 5.35 3.83 -7.58
CA THR A 276 6.23 2.66 -7.62
C THR A 276 7.07 2.59 -8.90
N LEU A 277 6.57 3.16 -10.01
CA LEU A 277 7.24 3.20 -11.32
C LEU A 277 8.29 4.32 -11.43
N THR A 278 8.11 5.44 -10.73
CA THR A 278 9.03 6.59 -10.76
C THR A 278 10.12 6.50 -9.68
N GLU A 279 9.90 5.71 -8.63
CA GLU A 279 10.86 5.49 -7.55
C GLU A 279 12.22 4.96 -8.06
N VAL A 280 12.20 3.90 -8.88
CA VAL A 280 13.44 3.24 -9.33
C VAL A 280 14.31 4.16 -10.21
N PRO A 281 13.77 4.88 -11.22
CA PRO A 281 14.54 5.88 -11.96
C PRO A 281 15.12 7.01 -11.09
N ILE A 282 14.37 7.50 -10.10
CA ILE A 282 14.85 8.56 -9.20
C ILE A 282 16.02 8.05 -8.35
N ILE A 283 15.88 6.87 -7.77
CA ILE A 283 16.96 6.22 -6.99
C ILE A 283 18.18 5.95 -7.88
N SER A 284 17.96 5.60 -9.15
CA SER A 284 19.06 5.45 -10.13
C SER A 284 19.80 6.76 -10.35
N ALA A 285 19.08 7.88 -10.51
CA ALA A 285 19.70 9.19 -10.66
C ALA A 285 20.50 9.58 -9.41
N LEU A 286 19.96 9.34 -8.22
CA LEU A 286 20.66 9.59 -6.95
C LEU A 286 21.91 8.69 -6.78
N THR A 287 21.86 7.45 -7.27
CA THR A 287 23.00 6.52 -7.27
C THR A 287 24.12 7.04 -8.16
N VAL A 288 23.80 7.58 -9.34
CA VAL A 288 24.78 8.25 -10.22
C VAL A 288 25.40 9.49 -9.54
N LEU A 289 24.65 10.16 -8.66
CA LEU A 289 25.13 11.30 -7.87
C LEU A 289 25.92 10.90 -6.60
N GLY A 290 26.16 9.60 -6.37
CA GLY A 290 26.99 9.11 -5.27
C GLY A 290 26.24 8.55 -4.07
N MET A 291 24.95 8.26 -4.19
CA MET A 291 24.20 7.48 -3.19
C MET A 291 24.69 6.03 -3.17
N GLY A 292 24.96 5.50 -1.97
CA GLY A 292 25.35 4.11 -1.79
C GLY A 292 24.21 3.12 -2.10
N ARG A 293 24.50 1.82 -1.97
CA ARG A 293 23.49 0.77 -2.16
C ARG A 293 22.61 0.55 -0.93
N GLY A 294 23.14 0.79 0.26
CA GLY A 294 22.38 0.74 1.52
C GLY A 294 21.27 1.80 1.63
N PRO A 295 21.52 3.10 1.32
CA PRO A 295 20.48 4.13 1.33
C PRO A 295 19.46 3.88 0.23
N ALA A 296 19.88 3.39 -0.95
CA ALA A 296 18.97 2.98 -2.02
C ALA A 296 17.95 1.94 -1.54
N LEU A 297 18.40 0.87 -0.86
CA LEU A 297 17.49 -0.14 -0.31
C LEU A 297 16.57 0.45 0.78
N SER A 298 17.09 1.34 1.62
CA SER A 298 16.29 2.05 2.64
C SER A 298 15.14 2.84 2.01
N MET A 299 15.40 3.56 0.91
CA MET A 299 14.37 4.27 0.16
C MET A 299 13.34 3.30 -0.45
N LEU A 300 13.81 2.25 -1.13
CA LEU A 300 12.97 1.26 -1.82
C LEU A 300 12.00 0.49 -0.91
N LEU A 301 12.31 0.41 0.38
CA LEU A 301 11.47 -0.22 1.40
C LEU A 301 10.53 0.77 2.09
N ALA A 302 11.01 1.98 2.40
CA ALA A 302 10.21 2.98 3.10
C ALA A 302 9.18 3.66 2.19
N GLY A 303 9.56 4.06 0.97
CA GLY A 303 8.72 4.87 0.08
C GLY A 303 7.39 4.23 -0.34
N PRO A 304 7.35 2.94 -0.75
CA PRO A 304 6.08 2.33 -1.12
C PRO A 304 5.17 2.09 0.09
N ALA A 305 5.76 1.83 1.25
CA ALA A 305 5.03 1.54 2.49
C ALA A 305 4.56 2.81 3.21
N LEU A 306 5.27 3.92 3.04
CA LEU A 306 5.01 5.21 3.68
C LEU A 306 4.99 6.33 2.64
N SER A 307 3.93 7.12 2.68
CA SER A 307 3.84 8.40 1.99
C SER A 307 3.06 9.35 2.88
N LEU A 308 3.21 10.66 2.71
CA LEU A 308 2.44 11.62 3.49
C LEU A 308 0.91 11.40 3.43
N PRO A 309 0.30 11.15 2.26
CA PRO A 309 -1.11 10.71 2.17
C PRO A 309 -1.40 9.46 3.00
N ASN A 310 -0.53 8.44 2.90
CA ASN A 310 -0.74 7.16 3.56
C ASN A 310 -0.63 7.26 5.07
N MET A 311 0.36 8.00 5.56
CA MET A 311 0.57 8.22 7.00
C MET A 311 -0.65 8.83 7.67
N ILE A 312 -1.30 9.80 7.00
CA ILE A 312 -2.52 10.44 7.47
C ILE A 312 -3.67 9.43 7.52
N VAL A 313 -3.89 8.67 6.45
CA VAL A 313 -4.99 7.70 6.35
C VAL A 313 -4.80 6.54 7.34
N ILE A 314 -3.59 5.98 7.45
CA ILE A 314 -3.25 4.92 8.41
C ILE A 314 -3.57 5.39 9.82
N SER A 315 -3.08 6.57 10.21
CA SER A 315 -3.32 7.15 11.53
C SER A 315 -4.81 7.40 11.81
N ARG A 316 -5.61 7.68 10.77
CA ARG A 316 -7.07 7.82 10.89
C ARG A 316 -7.78 6.46 11.06
N ILE A 317 -7.32 5.40 10.40
CA ILE A 317 -7.96 4.07 10.44
C ILE A 317 -7.63 3.32 11.74
N MET A 318 -6.35 3.18 12.10
CA MET A 318 -5.94 2.41 13.28
C MET A 318 -5.79 3.27 14.56
N GLY A 319 -5.93 4.59 14.44
CA GLY A 319 -5.74 5.57 15.50
C GLY A 319 -4.31 6.11 15.57
N ALA A 320 -4.17 7.38 15.96
CA ALA A 320 -2.91 8.13 15.86
C ALA A 320 -1.72 7.45 16.55
N LYS A 321 -1.92 6.85 17.73
CA LYS A 321 -0.86 6.15 18.46
C LYS A 321 -0.34 4.92 17.71
N ARG A 322 -1.25 4.10 17.15
CA ARG A 322 -0.89 2.90 16.39
C ARG A 322 -0.26 3.29 15.05
N GLY A 323 -0.85 4.28 14.38
CA GLY A 323 -0.32 4.81 13.12
C GLY A 323 1.09 5.37 13.27
N ALA A 324 1.33 6.23 14.26
CA ALA A 324 2.67 6.76 14.54
C ALA A 324 3.69 5.66 14.85
N SER A 325 3.27 4.62 15.59
CA SER A 325 4.14 3.49 15.89
C SER A 325 4.50 2.69 14.64
N TYR A 326 3.53 2.44 13.76
CA TYR A 326 3.77 1.79 12.46
C TYR A 326 4.74 2.61 11.59
N ILE A 327 4.52 3.93 11.48
CA ILE A 327 5.37 4.84 10.68
C ILE A 327 6.82 4.80 11.19
N MET A 328 7.02 5.01 12.49
CA MET A 328 8.35 5.00 13.10
C MET A 328 9.02 3.64 12.93
N LEU A 329 8.26 2.56 13.13
CA LEU A 329 8.77 1.21 12.96
C LEU A 329 9.26 0.96 11.53
N VAL A 330 8.47 1.36 10.52
CA VAL A 330 8.84 1.19 9.10
C VAL A 330 10.10 2.00 8.74
N VAL A 331 10.23 3.24 9.22
CA VAL A 331 11.46 4.04 9.01
C VAL A 331 12.67 3.35 9.64
N VAL A 332 12.55 2.89 10.89
CA VAL A 332 13.65 2.25 11.61
C VAL A 332 14.08 0.95 10.94
N ILE A 333 13.15 0.05 10.60
CA ILE A 333 13.51 -1.23 9.98
C ILE A 333 14.07 -1.05 8.56
N ALA A 334 13.57 -0.07 7.80
CA ALA A 334 14.08 0.21 6.46
C ALA A 334 15.54 0.71 6.55
N THR A 335 15.81 1.58 7.52
CA THR A 335 17.17 2.06 7.85
C THR A 335 18.08 0.89 8.24
N LEU A 336 17.62 0.00 9.12
CA LEU A 336 18.39 -1.17 9.57
C LEU A 336 18.63 -2.17 8.44
N ALA A 337 17.66 -2.38 7.56
CA ALA A 337 17.83 -3.21 6.38
C ALA A 337 18.85 -2.63 5.40
N GLY A 338 18.80 -1.32 5.14
CA GLY A 338 19.80 -0.66 4.33
C GLY A 338 21.21 -0.77 4.91
N LEU A 339 21.33 -0.63 6.24
CA LEU A 339 22.60 -0.83 6.96
C LEU A 339 23.11 -2.26 6.82
N GLY A 340 22.25 -3.25 7.07
CA GLY A 340 22.62 -4.66 6.97
C GLY A 340 23.01 -5.05 5.54
N PHE A 341 22.30 -4.53 4.53
CA PHE A 341 22.62 -4.76 3.13
C PHE A 341 23.90 -4.05 2.69
N GLY A 342 24.09 -2.80 3.12
CA GLY A 342 25.30 -2.02 2.89
C GLY A 342 26.54 -2.73 3.42
N TYR A 343 26.47 -3.31 4.62
CA TYR A 343 27.59 -4.08 5.18
C TYR A 343 27.90 -5.40 4.44
N LEU A 344 26.90 -6.02 3.81
CA LEU A 344 27.07 -7.30 3.12
C LEU A 344 27.64 -7.16 1.70
N ILE A 345 27.36 -6.04 1.02
CA ILE A 345 27.67 -5.84 -0.41
C ILE A 345 28.63 -4.67 -0.66
N GLY A 346 28.72 -3.71 0.27
CA GLY A 346 29.51 -2.47 0.16
C GLY A 346 30.92 -2.60 0.69
#